data_AF-A0A3N8HVM8-F1
#
_entry.id   AF-A0A3N8HVM8-F1
#
_cell.length_a   1.000
_cell.length_b   1.000
_cell.length_c   1.000
_cell.angle_alpha   90.00
_cell.angle_beta   90.00
_cell.angle_gamma   90.00
#
_symmetry.space_group_name_H-M   'P 1'
#
loop_
_entity.id
_entity.type
_entity.pdbx_description
1 polymer ?
#
loop_
_entity_poly.entity_id
_entity_poly.type
_entity_poly.pdbx_seq_one_letter_code
_entity_poly.pdbx_strand_id
1 'polypeptide(L)' 'MTEVKRSGTFGQALKAVLWSFFGVRKRRDLEADATQLNPLHVLIVALLAAGMFIGVLILIVRAVVG' A
#
# COMPACT_ATOMS: atom_id res chain seq x y z
N MET A 1 -3.87 -37.09 -6.63
CA MET A 1 -4.10 -35.67 -6.97
C MET A 1 -3.00 -34.89 -6.26
N THR A 2 -1.98 -34.44 -6.98
CA THR A 2 -0.74 -33.91 -6.40
C THR A 2 -1.00 -32.57 -5.70
N GLU A 3 -0.81 -32.54 -4.38
CA GLU A 3 -0.82 -31.32 -3.59
C GLU A 3 0.44 -30.53 -3.93
N VAL A 4 0.31 -29.51 -4.77
CA VAL A 4 1.39 -28.55 -5.02
C VAL A 4 1.53 -27.69 -3.77
N LYS A 5 2.32 -28.17 -2.80
CA LYS A 5 2.79 -27.38 -1.67
C LYS A 5 3.64 -26.23 -2.20
N ARG A 6 2.99 -25.10 -2.50
CA ARG A 6 3.71 -23.86 -2.85
C ARG A 6 4.41 -23.39 -1.58
N SER A 7 5.67 -23.75 -1.44
CA SER A 7 6.57 -23.06 -0.53
C SER A 7 6.41 -21.56 -0.82
N GLY A 8 5.92 -20.81 0.17
CA GLY A 8 5.91 -19.36 0.07
C GLY A 8 7.35 -18.90 0.05
N THR A 9 7.94 -18.77 -1.14
CA THR A 9 9.31 -18.28 -1.30
C THR A 9 9.42 -16.89 -0.68
N PHE A 10 10.59 -16.53 -0.16
CA PHE A 10 10.88 -15.18 0.34
C PHE A 10 10.37 -14.06 -0.58
N GLY A 11 10.40 -14.27 -1.90
CA GLY A 11 9.83 -13.34 -2.89
C GLY A 11 8.31 -13.13 -2.78
N GLN A 12 7.54 -14.11 -2.29
CA GLN A 12 6.12 -13.96 -2.01
C GLN A 12 5.89 -13.14 -0.74
N ALA A 13 6.73 -13.30 0.29
CA ALA A 13 6.71 -12.44 1.48
C ALA A 13 7.07 -11.00 1.09
N LEU A 14 8.09 -10.79 0.27
CA LEU A 14 8.44 -9.48 -0.27
C LEU A 14 7.29 -8.87 -1.09
N LYS A 15 6.67 -9.68 -1.95
CA LYS A 15 5.51 -9.25 -2.75
C LYS A 15 4.28 -8.92 -1.88
N ALA A 16 4.07 -9.65 -0.80
CA ALA A 16 3.01 -9.39 0.17
C ALA A 16 3.27 -8.10 0.95
N VAL A 17 4.52 -7.87 1.38
CA VAL A 17 4.95 -6.64 2.05
C VAL A 17 4.79 -5.43 1.11
N LEU A 18 5.19 -5.57 -0.15
CA LEU A 18 4.97 -4.55 -1.18
C LEU A 18 3.48 -4.27 -1.41
N TRP A 19 2.63 -5.30 -1.41
CA TRP A 19 1.17 -5.14 -1.52
C TRP A 19 0.54 -4.46 -0.31
N SER A 20 1.08 -4.67 0.90
CA SER A 20 0.63 -3.99 2.12
C SER A 20 1.03 -2.52 2.17
N PHE A 21 2.14 -2.15 1.54
CA PHE A 21 2.57 -0.75 1.46
C PHE A 21 1.81 0.05 0.39
N PHE A 22 1.37 -0.60 -0.69
CA PHE A 22 0.58 0.05 -1.73
C PHE A 22 -0.87 0.36 -1.29
N GLY A 23 -1.36 -0.23 -0.19
CA GLY A 23 -2.58 0.22 0.47
C GLY A 23 -3.91 -0.05 -0.25
N VAL A 24 -3.94 -0.90 -1.29
CA VAL A 24 -5.14 -1.17 -2.11
C VAL A 24 -6.01 -2.28 -1.51
N ARG A 25 -6.39 -2.18 -0.23
CA ARG A 25 -7.41 -3.06 0.35
C ARG A 25 -8.49 -2.35 1.18
N LYS A 26 -8.67 -1.04 0.97
CA LYS A 26 -9.76 -0.27 1.60
C LYS A 26 -10.94 -0.14 0.64
N ARG A 27 -11.81 -1.16 0.61
CA ARG A 27 -13.07 -1.17 -0.18
C ARG A 27 -14.34 -1.30 0.66
N ARG A 28 -14.25 -1.29 1.98
CA ARG A 28 -15.41 -1.47 2.85
C ARG A 28 -15.32 -0.41 3.94
N ASP A 29 -16.46 0.15 4.34
CA ASP A 29 -16.64 1.23 5.32
C ASP A 29 -16.78 2.65 4.73
N LEU A 30 -16.67 2.83 3.41
CA LEU A 30 -16.92 4.14 2.76
C LEU A 30 -18.42 4.49 2.63
N GLU A 31 -19.32 3.51 2.65
CA GLU A 31 -20.75 3.75 2.39
C GLU A 31 -21.51 4.31 3.60
N ALA A 32 -20.97 4.19 4.83
CA ALA A 32 -21.59 4.72 6.04
C ALA A 32 -21.15 6.16 6.36
N ASP A 33 -19.92 6.57 5.99
CA ASP A 33 -19.35 7.90 6.28
C ASP A 33 -19.35 8.86 5.08
N ALA A 34 -19.67 8.39 3.87
CA ALA A 34 -19.68 9.20 2.63
C ALA A 34 -20.68 10.37 2.64
N THR A 35 -21.64 10.40 3.55
CA THR A 35 -22.64 11.47 3.62
C THR A 35 -22.16 12.69 4.42
N GLN A 36 -21.12 12.56 5.25
CA GLN A 36 -20.62 13.67 6.09
C GLN A 36 -19.19 14.14 5.75
N LEU A 37 -18.33 13.29 5.19
CA LEU A 37 -16.99 13.70 4.77
C LEU A 37 -16.93 14.01 3.27
N ASN A 38 -16.58 15.26 2.95
CA ASN A 38 -16.42 15.71 1.57
C ASN A 38 -15.30 14.87 0.88
N PRO A 39 -15.61 14.13 -0.20
CA PRO A 39 -14.67 13.20 -0.85
C PRO A 39 -13.37 13.88 -1.32
N LEU A 40 -13.39 15.20 -1.50
CA LEU A 40 -12.21 16.01 -1.81
C LEU A 40 -11.13 15.90 -0.72
N HIS A 41 -11.49 15.85 0.56
CA HIS A 41 -10.52 15.78 1.64
C HIS A 41 -9.80 14.42 1.65
N VAL A 42 -10.55 13.34 1.43
CA VAL A 42 -10.00 11.99 1.32
C VAL A 42 -9.01 11.90 0.15
N LEU A 43 -9.35 12.52 -0.98
CA LEU A 43 -8.48 12.57 -2.15
C LEU A 43 -7.17 13.32 -1.87
N ILE A 44 -7.24 14.49 -1.23
CA ILE A 44 -6.04 15.28 -0.88
C ILE A 44 -5.15 14.50 0.08
N VAL A 45 -5.71 13.92 1.13
CA VAL A 45 -4.95 13.12 2.12
C VAL A 45 -4.33 11.89 1.46
N ALA A 46 -5.06 11.22 0.55
CA ALA A 46 -4.53 10.08 -0.19
C ALA A 46 -3.34 10.46 -1.09
N LEU A 47 -3.42 11.60 -1.79
CA LEU A 47 -2.33 12.09 -2.63
C LEU A 47 -1.10 12.49 -1.81
N LEU A 48 -1.30 13.15 -0.66
CA LEU A 48 -0.21 13.50 0.26
C LEU A 48 0.45 12.26 0.84
N ALA A 49 -0.33 11.28 1.29
CA ALA A 49 0.19 10.02 1.83
C ALA A 49 0.99 9.24 0.79
N ALA A 50 0.50 9.18 -0.46
CA ALA A 50 1.21 8.55 -1.57
C ALA A 50 2.52 9.27 -1.90
N GLY A 51 2.49 10.60 -1.97
CA GLY A 51 3.69 11.42 -2.20
C GLY A 51 4.74 11.25 -1.12
N MET A 52 4.32 11.29 0.16
CA MET A 52 5.20 11.05 1.30
C MET A 52 5.84 9.66 1.24
N PHE A 53 5.04 8.63 0.95
CA PHE A 53 5.52 7.25 0.87
C PHE A 53 6.60 7.09 -0.22
N ILE A 54 6.38 7.65 -1.41
CA ILE A 54 7.36 7.65 -2.50
C ILE A 54 8.63 8.41 -2.09
N GLY A 55 8.47 9.57 -1.45
CA GLY A 55 9.60 10.38 -0.98
C GLY A 55 10.51 9.63 -0.01
N VAL A 56 9.92 8.93 0.97
CA VAL A 56 10.65 8.08 1.93
C VAL A 56 11.43 6.97 1.22
N LEU A 57 10.82 6.29 0.25
CA LEU A 57 11.49 5.24 -0.52
C LEU A 57 12.72 5.77 -1.28
N ILE A 58 12.58 6.91 -1.95
CA ILE A 58 13.68 7.54 -2.68
C ILE A 58 14.81 7.92 -1.72
N LEU A 59 14.48 8.45 -0.55
CA LEU A 59 15.45 8.84 0.46
C LEU A 59 16.26 7.62 0.95
N ILE A 60 15.57 6.52 1.26
CA ILE A 60 16.21 5.26 1.67
C ILE A 60 17.17 4.76 0.58
N VAL A 61 16.73 4.72 -0.68
CA VAL A 61 17.58 4.26 -1.80
C VAL A 61 18.82 5.13 -1.92
N ARG A 62 18.68 6.44 -1.84
CA ARG A 62 19.81 7.38 -1.89
C ARG A 62 20.76 7.19 -0.72
N ALA A 63 20.26 6.91 0.48
CA ALA A 63 21.07 6.69 1.68
C ALA A 63 21.85 5.36 1.67
N VAL A 64 21.40 4.36 0.88
CA VAL A 64 22.06 3.06 0.78
C VAL A 64 23.03 2.98 -0.41
N VAL A 65 22.69 3.64 -1.51
CA VAL A 65 23.49 3.63 -2.75
C VAL A 65 24.56 4.72 -2.77
N GLY A 66 24.30 5.85 -2.12
CA GLY A 66 25.25 6.95 -1.96
C GLY A 66 26.17 6.73 -0.78
#